data_AF-W0FRQ7-F1
#
_entry.id   AF-W0FRQ7-F1
#
_cell.length_a   1.000
_cell.length_b   1.000
_cell.length_c   1.000
_cell.angle_alpha   90.00
_cell.angle_beta   90.00
_cell.angle_gamma   90.00
#
_symmetry.space_group_name_H-M   'P 1'
#
loop_
_entity.id
_entity.type
_entity.pdbx_description
1 polymer ?
#
loop_
_entity_poly.entity_id
_entity_poly.type
_entity_poly.pdbx_seq_one_letter_code
_entity_poly.pdbx_strand_id
1 'polypeptide(L)'
;MLTGYAASSTRNALEQVWLPENDDKVIVSVHAYLPYSMALDTKGTDKFDDNNTEIDSLFYNLKDLFLSRNIPVIIGEFGTVNKDNLEDRIACAEKYIGYGAENHVPMIWWDNNAFYGSGENFGLMGREAPAEWRSPELVDAIIEQGKKYKS
;
A
#
# COMPACT_ATOMS: atom_id res chain seq x y z
N MET A 1 17.25 -0.54 -1.31
CA MET A 1 16.15 -1.39 -0.83
C MET A 1 16.38 -2.81 -1.33
N LEU A 2 16.08 -3.81 -0.51
CA LEU A 2 16.11 -5.22 -0.89
C LEU A 2 14.71 -5.81 -0.80
N THR A 3 14.38 -6.76 -1.65
CA THR A 3 13.04 -7.31 -1.73
C THR A 3 13.09 -8.84 -1.82
N GLY A 4 12.01 -9.48 -1.34
CA GLY A 4 11.82 -10.91 -1.48
C GLY A 4 11.44 -11.28 -2.91
N TYR A 5 11.06 -12.54 -3.13
CA TYR A 5 10.61 -12.99 -4.43
C TYR A 5 9.42 -12.13 -4.93
N ALA A 6 9.60 -11.49 -6.08
CA ALA A 6 8.61 -10.60 -6.73
C ALA A 6 8.02 -9.51 -5.81
N ALA A 7 8.78 -9.05 -4.80
CA ALA A 7 8.30 -8.12 -3.77
C ALA A 7 7.02 -8.53 -3.04
N SER A 8 6.73 -9.83 -3.00
CA SER A 8 5.53 -10.37 -2.40
C SER A 8 5.43 -10.03 -0.91
N SER A 9 4.22 -9.65 -0.49
CA SER A 9 3.83 -9.42 0.90
C SER A 9 3.48 -10.69 1.68
N THR A 10 3.56 -11.85 1.05
CA THR A 10 3.32 -13.13 1.74
C THR A 10 4.43 -13.41 2.75
N ARG A 11 4.06 -13.93 3.93
CA ARG A 11 5.03 -14.25 4.99
C ARG A 11 6.16 -15.15 4.49
N ASN A 12 5.84 -16.18 3.70
CA ASN A 12 6.84 -17.09 3.13
C ASN A 12 7.87 -16.36 2.27
N ALA A 13 7.47 -15.37 1.48
CA ALA A 13 8.42 -14.59 0.68
C ALA A 13 9.25 -13.63 1.55
N LEU A 14 8.63 -13.03 2.56
CA LEU A 14 9.29 -12.12 3.50
C LEU A 14 10.36 -12.83 4.34
N GLU A 15 10.10 -14.06 4.81
CA GLU A 15 11.07 -14.87 5.57
C GLU A 15 12.33 -15.23 4.77
N GLN A 16 12.24 -15.20 3.43
CA GLN A 16 13.36 -15.51 2.53
C GLN A 16 14.12 -14.26 2.07
N VAL A 17 13.78 -13.07 2.58
CA VAL A 17 14.53 -11.84 2.28
C VAL A 17 15.93 -11.97 2.88
N TRP A 18 16.93 -12.09 2.01
CA TRP A 18 18.32 -12.02 2.43
C TRP A 18 18.71 -10.56 2.73
N LEU A 19 19.34 -10.34 3.88
CA LEU A 19 19.86 -9.05 4.29
C LEU A 19 21.37 -9.18 4.54
N PRO A 20 22.21 -8.24 4.06
CA PRO A 20 23.62 -8.24 4.40
C PRO A 20 23.82 -7.98 5.89
N GLU A 21 24.83 -8.63 6.47
CA GLU A 21 25.21 -8.41 7.86
C GLU A 21 25.90 -7.05 8.03
N ASN A 22 25.64 -6.39 9.16
CA ASN A 22 26.31 -5.14 9.58
C ASN A 22 26.18 -3.96 8.62
N ASP A 23 25.09 -3.88 7.84
CA ASP A 23 24.78 -2.72 6.99
C ASP A 23 23.58 -1.93 7.55
N ASP A 24 23.83 -0.69 7.95
CA ASP A 24 22.83 0.24 8.51
C ASP A 24 22.06 1.02 7.43
N LYS A 25 22.31 0.76 6.14
CA LYS A 25 21.71 1.48 4.99
C LYS A 25 20.80 0.58 4.15
N VAL A 26 20.31 -0.51 4.73
CA VAL A 26 19.37 -1.43 4.10
C VAL A 26 17.95 -1.18 4.56
N ILE A 27 17.02 -1.19 3.60
CA ILE A 27 15.58 -1.08 3.80
C ILE A 27 14.92 -2.22 3.04
N VAL A 28 14.00 -2.93 3.67
CA VAL A 28 13.16 -3.95 3.02
C VAL A 28 12.07 -3.27 2.21
N SER A 29 11.85 -3.72 0.97
CA SER A 29 10.75 -3.25 0.11
C SER A 29 9.75 -4.37 -0.13
N VAL A 30 8.47 -4.06 0.03
CA VAL A 30 7.35 -4.99 -0.19
C VAL A 30 6.25 -4.30 -1.00
N HIS A 31 5.57 -5.03 -1.88
CA HIS A 31 4.39 -4.56 -2.61
C HIS A 31 3.17 -5.27 -2.04
N ALA A 32 2.12 -4.52 -1.71
CA ALA A 32 1.01 -5.06 -0.94
C ALA A 32 -0.33 -4.38 -1.27
N TYR A 33 -0.98 -4.86 -2.32
CA TYR A 33 -2.34 -4.45 -2.69
C TYR A 33 -3.35 -5.27 -1.88
N LEU A 34 -3.77 -4.73 -0.74
CA LEU A 34 -4.63 -5.41 0.24
C LEU A 34 -5.84 -4.54 0.62
N PRO A 35 -7.00 -5.15 0.92
CA PRO A 35 -7.33 -6.56 0.71
C PRO A 35 -7.33 -6.92 -0.79
N TYR A 36 -6.74 -8.05 -1.19
CA TYR A 36 -6.44 -8.33 -2.61
C TYR A 36 -7.69 -8.23 -3.52
N SER A 37 -8.81 -8.81 -3.07
CA SER A 37 -10.08 -8.84 -3.80
C SER A 37 -10.59 -7.43 -4.12
N MET A 38 -10.40 -6.49 -3.21
CA MET A 38 -10.81 -5.10 -3.41
C MET A 38 -9.76 -4.31 -4.18
N ALA A 39 -8.49 -4.45 -3.77
CA ALA A 39 -7.41 -3.56 -4.14
C ALA A 39 -6.86 -3.80 -5.56
N LEU A 40 -6.73 -5.06 -5.99
CA LEU A 40 -6.06 -5.41 -7.25
C LEU A 40 -6.90 -6.29 -8.17
N ASP A 41 -7.68 -7.23 -7.62
CA ASP A 41 -8.51 -8.10 -8.44
C ASP A 41 -9.61 -7.28 -9.15
N THR A 42 -9.44 -7.06 -10.45
CA THR A 42 -10.41 -6.34 -11.30
C THR A 42 -11.79 -7.00 -11.34
N LYS A 43 -11.91 -8.26 -10.92
CA LYS A 43 -13.18 -9.00 -10.81
C LYS A 43 -13.62 -9.24 -9.36
N GLY A 44 -12.83 -8.82 -8.38
CA GLY A 44 -13.16 -8.96 -6.96
C GLY A 44 -14.14 -7.89 -6.47
N THR A 45 -14.35 -7.81 -5.16
CA THR A 45 -15.32 -6.91 -4.52
C THR A 45 -15.01 -5.43 -4.77
N ASP A 46 -16.05 -4.59 -4.89
CA ASP A 46 -15.95 -3.14 -4.87
C ASP A 46 -16.16 -2.55 -3.46
N LYS A 47 -16.53 -3.39 -2.49
CA LYS A 47 -16.77 -2.99 -1.09
C LYS A 47 -15.56 -3.22 -0.21
N PHE A 48 -15.29 -2.24 0.66
CA PHE A 48 -14.34 -2.38 1.74
C PHE A 48 -15.03 -3.04 2.96
N ASP A 49 -14.44 -4.13 3.47
CA ASP A 49 -14.84 -4.76 4.71
C ASP A 49 -13.80 -4.46 5.79
N ASP A 50 -14.18 -3.64 6.76
CA ASP A 50 -13.30 -3.29 7.87
C ASP A 50 -12.96 -4.51 8.77
N ASN A 51 -13.71 -5.61 8.69
CA ASN A 51 -13.37 -6.84 9.39
C ASN A 51 -12.33 -7.71 8.65
N ASN A 52 -11.96 -7.34 7.42
CA ASN A 52 -10.89 -8.03 6.70
C ASN A 52 -9.55 -7.80 7.42
N THR A 53 -8.81 -8.88 7.65
CA THR A 53 -7.58 -8.88 8.46
C THR A 53 -6.29 -8.97 7.65
N GLU A 54 -6.35 -8.84 6.32
CA GLU A 54 -5.16 -8.93 5.46
C GLU A 54 -4.16 -7.80 5.76
N ILE A 55 -4.65 -6.57 5.96
CA ILE A 55 -3.81 -5.42 6.33
C ILE A 55 -3.19 -5.66 7.72
N ASP A 56 -3.99 -6.05 8.71
CA ASP A 56 -3.50 -6.39 10.06
C ASP A 56 -2.41 -7.46 10.03
N SER A 57 -2.65 -8.52 9.26
CA SER A 57 -1.73 -9.65 9.12
C SER A 57 -0.42 -9.24 8.45
N LEU A 58 -0.47 -8.34 7.46
CA LEU A 58 0.74 -7.77 6.87
C LEU A 58 1.58 -7.06 7.94
N PHE A 59 1.01 -6.11 8.68
CA PHE A 59 1.76 -5.35 9.67
C PHE A 59 2.25 -6.20 10.84
N TYR A 60 1.49 -7.21 11.24
CA TYR A 60 1.98 -8.22 12.18
C TYR A 60 3.25 -8.91 11.65
N ASN A 61 3.25 -9.36 10.39
CA ASN A 61 4.40 -10.01 9.79
C ASN A 61 5.59 -9.07 9.63
N LEU A 62 5.37 -7.83 9.18
CA LEU A 62 6.44 -6.83 9.06
C LEU A 62 7.10 -6.54 10.41
N LYS A 63 6.29 -6.44 11.46
CA LYS A 63 6.76 -6.22 12.83
C LYS A 63 7.59 -7.38 13.36
N ASP A 64 7.08 -8.60 13.21
CA ASP A 64 7.73 -9.83 13.69
C ASP A 64 9.07 -10.09 12.97
N LEU A 65 9.10 -9.90 11.65
CA LEU A 65 10.26 -10.22 10.82
C LEU A 65 11.31 -9.10 10.78
N PHE A 66 10.90 -7.83 10.78
CA PHE A 66 11.79 -6.71 10.48
C PHE A 66 11.74 -5.58 11.53
N LEU A 67 10.57 -4.97 11.75
CA LEU A 67 10.50 -3.69 12.50
C LEU A 67 10.93 -3.85 13.96
N SER A 68 10.56 -4.94 14.63
CA SER A 68 10.98 -5.22 16.02
C SER A 68 12.50 -5.43 16.18
N ARG A 69 13.20 -5.72 15.08
CA ARG A 69 14.65 -5.89 14.99
C ARG A 69 15.34 -4.64 14.46
N ASN A 70 14.61 -3.52 14.39
CA ASN A 70 15.07 -2.23 13.89
C ASN A 70 15.53 -2.27 12.41
N ILE A 71 14.92 -3.16 11.61
CA ILE A 71 15.11 -3.23 10.16
C ILE A 71 13.97 -2.44 9.50
N PRO A 72 14.24 -1.32 8.82
CA PRO A 72 13.20 -0.50 8.22
C PRO A 72 12.55 -1.19 7.02
N VAL A 73 11.25 -0.94 6.85
CA VAL A 73 10.45 -1.43 5.72
C VAL A 73 9.80 -0.24 5.01
N ILE A 74 9.71 -0.30 3.68
CA ILE A 74 8.86 0.56 2.85
C ILE A 74 7.89 -0.34 2.09
N ILE A 75 6.60 0.03 2.09
CA ILE A 75 5.64 -0.54 1.15
C ILE A 75 5.80 0.24 -0.16
N GLY A 76 6.55 -0.36 -1.09
CA GLY A 76 6.98 0.26 -2.34
C GLY A 76 5.86 0.43 -3.36
N GLU A 77 4.80 -0.38 -3.25
CA GLU A 77 3.57 -0.22 -4.01
C GLU A 77 2.36 -0.67 -3.18
N PHE A 78 1.32 0.14 -3.20
CA PHE A 78 -0.05 -0.22 -2.82
C PHE A 78 -1.03 0.63 -3.63
N GLY A 79 -2.32 0.34 -3.50
CA GLY A 79 -3.38 1.15 -4.08
C GLY A 79 -4.66 0.35 -4.21
N THR A 80 -5.72 0.99 -4.69
CA THR A 80 -6.98 0.31 -5.04
C THR A 80 -7.38 0.68 -6.47
N VAL A 81 -7.73 -0.34 -7.26
CA VAL A 81 -8.31 -0.15 -8.60
C VAL A 81 -9.65 0.58 -8.48
N ASN A 82 -9.93 1.47 -9.42
CA ASN A 82 -11.21 2.15 -9.51
C ASN A 82 -12.30 1.19 -10.04
N LYS A 83 -13.31 0.91 -9.20
CA LYS A 83 -14.51 0.15 -9.54
C LYS A 83 -15.78 1.00 -9.37
N ASP A 84 -15.66 2.33 -9.52
CA ASP A 84 -16.72 3.30 -9.24
C ASP A 84 -17.17 3.30 -7.75
N ASN A 85 -16.19 3.17 -6.87
CA ASN A 85 -16.36 2.88 -5.43
C ASN A 85 -15.52 3.83 -4.55
N LEU A 86 -15.60 5.14 -4.82
CA LEU A 86 -14.74 6.15 -4.18
C LEU A 86 -14.76 6.10 -2.64
N GLU A 87 -15.95 6.00 -2.03
CA GLU A 87 -16.09 5.95 -0.56
C GLU A 87 -15.36 4.75 0.04
N ASP A 88 -15.51 3.56 -0.56
CA ASP A 88 -14.81 2.35 -0.15
C ASP A 88 -13.29 2.50 -0.31
N ARG A 89 -12.83 3.08 -1.43
CA ARG A 89 -11.40 3.34 -1.68
C ARG A 89 -10.80 4.30 -0.66
N ILE A 90 -11.55 5.33 -0.26
CA ILE A 90 -11.16 6.26 0.81
C ILE A 90 -11.03 5.50 2.13
N ALA A 91 -12.06 4.75 2.54
CA ALA A 91 -12.04 3.99 3.79
C ALA A 91 -10.86 2.99 3.86
N CYS A 92 -10.59 2.29 2.74
CA CYS A 92 -9.44 1.40 2.63
C CYS A 92 -8.11 2.16 2.75
N ALA A 93 -7.96 3.30 2.06
CA ALA A 93 -6.75 4.12 2.14
C ALA A 93 -6.53 4.66 3.56
N GLU A 94 -7.59 5.09 4.23
CA GLU A 94 -7.52 5.61 5.59
C GLU A 94 -7.04 4.57 6.61
N LYS A 95 -7.63 3.36 6.59
CA LYS A 95 -7.16 2.27 7.46
C LYS A 95 -5.71 1.92 7.13
N TYR A 96 -5.42 1.69 5.86
CA TYR A 96 -4.12 1.13 5.47
C TYR A 96 -2.97 2.11 5.74
N ILE A 97 -3.12 3.38 5.37
CA ILE A 97 -2.11 4.41 5.64
C ILE A 97 -2.02 4.72 7.13
N GLY A 98 -3.14 4.63 7.87
CA GLY A 98 -3.15 4.69 9.33
C GLY A 98 -2.22 3.65 9.96
N TYR A 99 -2.34 2.38 9.57
CA TYR A 99 -1.43 1.31 10.03
C TYR A 99 0.02 1.58 9.63
N GLY A 100 0.25 2.09 8.41
CA GLY A 100 1.57 2.50 7.95
C GLY A 100 2.20 3.56 8.85
N ALA A 101 1.43 4.60 9.18
CA ALA A 101 1.86 5.67 10.09
C ALA A 101 2.16 5.14 11.50
N GLU A 102 1.27 4.35 12.09
CA GLU A 102 1.43 3.78 13.44
C GLU A 102 2.65 2.87 13.58
N ASN A 103 3.08 2.22 12.49
CA ASN A 103 4.22 1.31 12.47
C ASN A 103 5.49 1.95 11.88
N HIS A 104 5.46 3.26 11.57
CA HIS A 104 6.55 3.98 10.91
C HIS A 104 7.02 3.31 9.59
N VAL A 105 6.07 2.86 8.78
CA VAL A 105 6.29 2.26 7.46
C VAL A 105 5.78 3.22 6.38
N PRO A 106 6.67 3.89 5.63
CA PRO A 106 6.27 4.69 4.47
C PRO A 106 5.62 3.82 3.40
N MET A 107 4.61 4.38 2.73
CA MET A 107 3.82 3.69 1.71
C MET A 107 3.73 4.52 0.43
N ILE A 108 3.85 3.87 -0.73
CA ILE A 108 3.87 4.54 -2.03
C ILE A 108 2.70 4.04 -2.87
N TRP A 109 1.78 4.96 -3.21
CA TRP A 109 0.66 4.65 -4.08
C TRP A 109 1.16 4.38 -5.51
N TRP A 110 0.67 3.31 -6.12
CA TRP A 110 0.92 3.02 -7.53
C TRP A 110 0.00 3.83 -8.43
N ASP A 111 0.49 4.90 -9.04
CA ASP A 111 -0.26 5.68 -10.04
C ASP A 111 0.22 5.31 -11.45
N ASN A 112 -0.66 4.70 -12.24
CA ASN A 112 -0.38 4.30 -13.62
C ASN A 112 -1.10 5.16 -14.67
N ASN A 113 -1.71 6.30 -14.28
CA ASN A 113 -2.50 7.18 -15.16
C ASN A 113 -3.69 6.48 -15.87
N ALA A 114 -4.14 5.32 -15.38
CA ALA A 114 -5.34 4.63 -15.88
C ALA A 114 -6.52 4.87 -14.95
N PHE A 115 -7.66 5.31 -15.50
CA PHE A 115 -8.83 5.75 -14.71
C PHE A 115 -10.11 4.98 -15.04
N TYR A 116 -10.23 4.48 -16.27
CA TYR A 116 -11.44 3.83 -16.81
C TYR A 116 -11.08 2.64 -17.68
N GLY A 117 -12.03 1.71 -17.84
CA GLY A 117 -11.88 0.49 -18.63
C GLY A 117 -11.79 -0.75 -17.75
N SER A 118 -11.50 -1.90 -18.35
CA SER A 118 -11.47 -3.20 -17.65
C SER A 118 -10.12 -3.58 -17.05
N GLY A 119 -9.17 -2.64 -17.02
CA GLY A 119 -7.81 -2.86 -16.52
C GLY A 119 -7.63 -2.43 -15.07
N GLU A 120 -6.37 -2.39 -14.65
CA GLU A 120 -5.94 -1.92 -13.34
C GLU A 120 -5.97 -0.38 -13.28
N ASN A 121 -7.12 0.20 -12.96
CA ASN A 121 -7.32 1.64 -12.98
C ASN A 121 -6.88 2.31 -11.66
N PHE A 122 -5.57 2.46 -11.42
CA PHE A 122 -5.03 3.02 -10.18
C PHE A 122 -4.72 4.52 -10.22
N GLY A 123 -4.95 5.19 -11.35
CA GLY A 123 -4.56 6.59 -11.54
C GLY A 123 -5.15 7.53 -10.48
N LEU A 124 -4.33 8.47 -10.01
CA LEU A 124 -4.75 9.62 -9.20
C LEU A 124 -4.57 10.92 -10.00
N MET A 125 -3.39 11.16 -10.55
CA MET A 125 -3.06 12.37 -11.32
C MET A 125 -3.28 12.14 -12.81
N GLY A 126 -4.22 12.86 -13.41
CA GLY A 126 -4.30 13.01 -14.86
C GLY A 126 -3.08 13.75 -15.37
N ARG A 127 -2.28 13.10 -16.22
CA ARG A 127 -1.00 13.63 -16.72
C ARG A 127 -1.10 14.48 -18.00
N GLU A 128 -2.28 14.53 -18.60
CA GLU A 128 -2.61 15.44 -19.70
C GLU A 128 -2.48 16.90 -19.23
N ALA A 129 -2.08 17.83 -20.09
CA ALA A 129 -2.00 19.24 -19.70
C ALA A 129 -3.37 19.94 -19.90
N PRO A 130 -3.94 20.61 -18.88
CA PRO A 130 -3.38 20.80 -17.54
C PRO A 130 -3.55 19.56 -16.65
N ALA A 131 -2.50 19.26 -15.87
CA ALA A 131 -2.52 18.11 -14.96
C ALA A 131 -3.52 18.36 -13.81
N GLU A 132 -4.29 17.33 -13.45
CA GLU A 132 -5.34 17.43 -12.44
C GLU A 132 -5.53 16.12 -11.67
N TRP A 133 -5.90 16.22 -10.40
CA TRP A 133 -6.30 15.06 -9.61
C TRP A 133 -7.69 14.58 -10.04
N ARG A 134 -7.82 13.33 -10.47
CA ARG A 134 -9.10 12.75 -10.91
C ARG A 134 -9.99 12.30 -9.75
N SER A 135 -9.42 12.12 -8.57
CA SER A 135 -10.15 11.85 -7.32
C SER A 135 -9.52 12.66 -6.18
N PRO A 136 -9.71 13.99 -6.13
CA PRO A 136 -9.11 14.86 -5.12
C PRO A 136 -9.40 14.40 -3.68
N GLU A 137 -10.59 13.90 -3.40
CA GLU A 137 -11.02 13.43 -2.07
C GLU A 137 -10.18 12.24 -1.59
N LEU A 138 -9.84 11.33 -2.51
CA LEU A 138 -8.95 10.21 -2.20
C LEU A 138 -7.51 10.69 -1.96
N VAL A 139 -7.04 11.66 -2.74
CA VAL A 139 -5.70 12.25 -2.56
C VAL A 139 -5.61 12.97 -1.22
N ASP A 140 -6.64 13.73 -0.85
CA ASP A 140 -6.72 14.41 0.44
C ASP A 140 -6.71 13.40 1.60
N ALA A 141 -7.49 12.32 1.51
CA ALA A 141 -7.47 11.25 2.51
C ALA A 141 -6.08 10.63 2.66
N ILE A 142 -5.39 10.34 1.55
CA ILE A 142 -4.01 9.82 1.55
C ILE A 142 -3.06 10.80 2.25
N ILE A 143 -3.15 12.10 1.93
CA ILE A 143 -2.30 13.14 2.51
C ILE A 143 -2.56 13.30 4.02
N GLU A 144 -3.82 13.40 4.45
CA GLU A 144 -4.18 13.60 5.85
C GLU A 144 -3.73 12.42 6.72
N GLN A 145 -3.87 11.19 6.21
CA GLN A 145 -3.44 9.99 6.93
C GLN A 145 -1.92 9.89 6.97
N GLY A 146 -1.23 10.24 5.88
CA GLY A 146 0.22 10.28 5.83
C GLY A 146 0.85 11.28 6.82
N LYS A 147 0.15 12.36 7.17
CA LYS A 147 0.63 13.32 8.20
C LYS A 147 0.74 12.70 9.59
N LYS A 148 -0.03 11.65 9.90
CA LYS A 148 0.01 10.94 11.18
C LYS A 148 1.35 10.22 11.41
N TYR A 149 2.16 10.02 10.38
CA TYR A 149 3.52 9.48 10.52
C TYR A 149 4.41 10.33 11.45
N LYS A 150 4.11 11.63 11.60
CA LYS A 150 4.90 12.58 12.39
C LYS A 150 4.45 12.75 13.85
N SER A 151 3.35 12.14 14.26
CA SER A 151 2.80 12.22 15.62
C SER A 151 3.26 11.04 16.46
#